data_AF-A0AAX2UHS6-F1
#
_entry.id   AF-A0AAX2UHS6-F1
#
_cell.length_a   1.000
_cell.length_b   1.000
_cell.length_c   1.000
_cell.angle_alpha   90.00
_cell.angle_beta   90.00
_cell.angle_gamma   90.00
#
_symmetry.space_group_name_H-M   'P 1'
#
loop_
_entity.id
_entity.type
_entity.pdbx_description
1 polymer ?
#
loop_
_entity_poly.entity_id
_entity_poly.type
_entity_poly.pdbx_seq_one_letter_code
_entity_poly.pdbx_strand_id
1 'polypeptide(L)'
;MNSFPVSIVDSVDMQIDLKAMQNKFFNHYLDCEDDLYLLHKNKVDYVGQFVEIKDYSIYYDLDFDFSQLGVNENILNHLATMKANGKCLISRYIVDLNHNKIERVKAEPFTQNFALTNNAFDYRKNERKFKESPEALFDDDLRKMMLFALKKIQSYTQCGGLLITLLFFVKAVRVLQIHQRVSIKMGWIL
;
A
#
# COMPACT_ATOMS: atom_id res chain seq x y z
N MET A 1 19.16 7.28 18.85
CA MET A 1 18.63 7.15 17.48
C MET A 1 19.13 5.83 16.92
N ASN A 2 18.27 4.83 16.76
CA ASN A 2 18.64 3.61 16.06
C ASN A 2 18.65 3.96 14.56
N SER A 3 19.84 4.02 13.97
CA SER A 3 19.99 4.12 12.52
C SER A 3 19.54 2.79 11.91
N PHE A 4 18.31 2.72 11.41
CA PHE A 4 17.91 1.59 10.58
C PHE A 4 18.79 1.59 9.32
N PRO A 5 19.46 0.46 8.99
CA PRO A 5 20.29 0.40 7.80
C PRO A 5 19.41 0.60 6.55
N VAL A 6 19.72 1.64 5.78
CA VAL A 6 19.10 1.87 4.47
C VAL A 6 20.06 1.30 3.42
N SER A 7 19.60 0.30 2.68
CA SER A 7 20.34 -0.25 1.54
C SER A 7 19.64 0.17 0.24
N ILE A 8 20.41 0.75 -0.69
CA ILE A 8 19.95 1.00 -2.06
C ILE A 8 20.20 -0.27 -2.86
N VAL A 9 19.22 -0.68 -3.67
CA VAL A 9 19.26 -1.90 -4.48
C VAL A 9 18.96 -1.52 -5.92
N ASP A 10 19.77 -1.99 -6.87
CA ASP A 10 19.51 -1.83 -8.29
C ASP A 10 18.77 -3.06 -8.86
N SER A 11 17.94 -2.83 -9.89
CA SER A 11 17.42 -3.87 -10.78
C SER A 11 18.50 -4.80 -11.34
N VAL A 12 19.71 -4.28 -11.57
CA VAL A 12 20.88 -5.07 -12.02
C VAL A 12 21.30 -6.09 -10.96
N ASP A 13 21.32 -5.71 -9.68
CA ASP A 13 21.67 -6.62 -8.57
C ASP A 13 20.67 -7.78 -8.43
N MET A 14 19.42 -7.52 -8.82
CA MET A 14 18.33 -8.50 -8.79
C MET A 14 18.22 -9.31 -10.09
N GLN A 15 18.99 -8.97 -11.13
CA GLN A 15 18.92 -9.56 -12.47
C GLN A 15 17.50 -9.49 -13.07
N ILE A 16 16.88 -8.32 -12.94
CA ILE A 16 15.50 -8.05 -13.40
C ILE A 16 15.53 -7.12 -14.60
N ASP A 17 14.75 -7.46 -15.64
CA ASP A 17 14.44 -6.53 -16.72
C ASP A 17 13.41 -5.51 -16.23
N LEU A 18 13.92 -4.35 -15.82
CA LEU A 18 13.12 -3.24 -15.33
C LEU A 18 12.05 -2.79 -16.34
N LYS A 19 12.34 -2.81 -17.64
CA LYS A 19 11.42 -2.34 -18.68
C LYS A 19 10.29 -3.35 -18.87
N ALA A 20 10.61 -4.65 -18.91
CA ALA A 20 9.60 -5.71 -18.97
C ALA A 20 8.66 -5.65 -17.76
N MET A 21 9.22 -5.46 -16.56
CA MET A 21 8.45 -5.33 -15.32
C MET A 21 7.53 -4.10 -15.32
N GLN A 22 8.03 -2.95 -15.77
CA GLN A 22 7.23 -1.73 -15.89
C GLN A 22 6.06 -1.89 -16.85
N ASN A 23 6.32 -2.49 -18.03
CA ASN A 23 5.26 -2.77 -19.00
C ASN A 23 4.20 -3.71 -18.42
N LYS A 24 4.62 -4.74 -17.67
CA LYS A 24 3.73 -5.68 -16.99
C LYS A 24 2.82 -4.97 -15.99
N PHE A 25 3.39 -4.15 -15.10
CA PHE A 25 2.58 -3.37 -14.15
C PHE A 25 1.66 -2.37 -14.85
N PHE A 26 2.13 -1.73 -15.92
CA PHE A 26 1.31 -0.79 -16.69
C PHE A 26 0.10 -1.49 -17.32
N ASN A 27 0.29 -2.69 -17.89
CA ASN A 27 -0.79 -3.45 -18.51
C ASN A 27 -1.86 -3.87 -17.50
N HIS A 28 -1.48 -4.12 -16.25
CA HIS A 28 -2.40 -4.46 -15.15
C HIS A 28 -2.91 -3.23 -14.37
N TYR A 29 -2.51 -2.01 -14.74
CA TYR A 29 -2.94 -0.80 -14.03
C TYR A 29 -4.45 -0.58 -14.05
N LEU A 30 -5.11 -1.01 -15.14
CA LEU A 30 -6.56 -0.95 -15.27
C LEU A 30 -7.26 -1.94 -14.32
N ASP A 31 -6.59 -3.02 -13.94
CA ASP A 31 -7.12 -4.02 -13.00
C ASP A 31 -7.07 -3.54 -11.55
N CYS A 32 -6.25 -2.53 -11.25
CA CYS A 32 -6.14 -1.95 -9.92
C CYS A 32 -7.43 -1.20 -9.54
N GLU A 33 -7.81 -1.31 -8.27
CA GLU A 33 -8.93 -0.55 -7.69
C GLU A 33 -8.46 0.76 -7.07
N ASP A 34 -9.36 1.74 -7.06
CA ASP A 34 -9.14 3.00 -6.39
C ASP A 34 -8.96 2.78 -4.87
N ASP A 35 -8.03 3.52 -4.25
CA ASP A 35 -7.86 3.49 -2.79
C ASP A 35 -9.01 4.27 -2.11
N LEU A 36 -10.14 3.60 -1.97
CA LEU A 36 -11.37 4.17 -1.38
C LEU A 36 -11.17 4.54 0.10
N TYR A 37 -10.33 3.82 0.83
CA TYR A 37 -10.04 4.13 2.23
C TYR A 37 -9.28 5.44 2.38
N LEU A 38 -8.27 5.68 1.54
CA LEU A 38 -7.57 6.96 1.54
C LEU A 38 -8.49 8.09 1.05
N LEU A 39 -9.30 7.85 0.01
CA LEU A 39 -10.29 8.83 -0.46
C LEU A 39 -11.25 9.21 0.66
N HIS A 40 -11.83 8.22 1.33
CA HIS A 40 -12.77 8.42 2.42
C HIS A 40 -12.15 9.18 3.58
N LYS A 41 -10.95 8.76 4.01
CA LYS A 41 -10.19 9.52 5.02
C LYS A 41 -9.98 10.97 4.62
N ASN A 42 -9.65 11.26 3.35
CA ASN A 42 -9.49 12.64 2.88
C ASN A 42 -10.82 13.42 2.91
N LYS A 43 -11.96 12.77 2.64
CA LYS A 43 -13.29 13.37 2.77
C LYS A 43 -13.59 13.71 4.23
N VAL A 44 -13.35 12.77 5.14
CA VAL A 44 -13.54 12.95 6.59
C VAL A 44 -12.66 14.10 7.10
N ASP A 45 -11.36 14.10 6.76
CA ASP A 45 -10.43 15.18 7.13
C ASP A 45 -10.85 16.54 6.58
N TYR A 46 -11.38 16.60 5.36
CA TYR A 46 -11.88 17.84 4.77
C TYR A 46 -13.09 18.37 5.52
N VAL A 47 -14.06 17.50 5.81
CA VAL A 47 -15.25 17.83 6.60
C VAL A 47 -14.88 18.27 8.03
N GLY A 48 -13.88 17.62 8.62
CA GLY A 48 -13.36 17.96 9.95
C GLY A 48 -12.80 19.38 10.08
N GLN A 49 -12.58 20.10 8.97
CA GLN A 49 -12.22 21.52 8.98
C GLN A 49 -13.42 22.44 9.26
N PHE A 50 -14.65 21.94 9.09
CA PHE A 50 -15.90 22.71 9.20
C PHE A 50 -16.76 22.26 10.37
N VAL A 51 -16.67 20.99 10.78
CA VAL A 51 -17.43 20.41 11.88
C VAL A 51 -16.53 19.56 12.77
N GLU A 52 -16.86 19.51 14.06
CA GLU A 52 -16.16 18.66 15.01
C GLU A 52 -16.57 17.19 14.83
N ILE A 53 -15.62 16.33 14.48
CA ILE A 53 -15.83 14.89 14.34
C ILE A 53 -15.51 14.21 15.68
N LYS A 54 -16.55 13.80 16.39
CA LYS A 54 -16.44 13.16 17.72
C LYS A 54 -16.32 11.64 17.66
N ASP A 55 -16.97 11.04 16.66
CA ASP A 55 -16.94 9.61 16.46
C ASP A 55 -15.96 9.25 15.34
N TYR A 56 -14.88 8.55 15.71
CA TYR A 56 -13.87 8.08 14.77
C TYR A 56 -14.33 6.86 13.96
N SER A 57 -15.48 6.26 14.27
CA SER A 57 -16.06 5.16 13.49
C SER A 57 -16.33 5.57 12.03
N ILE A 58 -16.59 6.86 11.80
CA ILE A 58 -16.79 7.46 10.48
C ILE A 58 -15.64 7.16 9.51
N TYR A 59 -14.40 7.02 9.99
CA TYR A 59 -13.24 6.74 9.13
C TYR A 59 -13.28 5.33 8.51
N TYR A 60 -14.16 4.45 8.97
CA TYR A 60 -14.27 3.07 8.52
C TYR A 60 -15.52 2.80 7.68
N ASP A 61 -16.55 3.63 7.86
CA ASP A 61 -17.79 3.52 7.11
C ASP A 61 -17.64 4.22 5.76
N LEU A 62 -17.21 3.46 4.75
CA LEU A 62 -17.02 3.97 3.38
C LEU A 62 -18.33 4.49 2.76
N ASP A 63 -19.48 4.04 3.27
CA ASP A 63 -20.81 4.42 2.80
C ASP A 63 -21.43 5.53 3.66
N PHE A 64 -20.64 6.13 4.56
CA PHE A 64 -21.12 7.17 5.48
C PHE A 64 -21.72 8.37 4.72
N ASP A 65 -22.93 8.75 5.12
CA ASP A 65 -23.63 9.91 4.59
C ASP A 65 -23.19 11.18 5.32
N PHE A 66 -22.29 11.93 4.68
CA PHE A 66 -21.77 13.20 5.20
C PHE A 66 -22.83 14.29 5.40
N SER A 67 -24.02 14.17 4.81
CA SER A 67 -25.11 15.14 5.04
C SER A 67 -25.62 15.11 6.48
N GLN A 68 -25.44 13.98 7.19
CA GLN A 68 -25.82 13.80 8.59
C GLN A 68 -25.02 14.68 9.55
N LEU A 69 -23.87 15.22 9.10
CA LEU A 69 -23.02 16.11 9.90
C LEU A 69 -23.47 17.57 9.87
N GLY A 70 -24.56 17.90 9.17
CA GLY A 70 -25.10 19.27 9.11
C GLY A 70 -24.20 20.27 8.38
N VAL A 71 -23.34 19.79 7.48
CA VAL A 71 -22.45 20.64 6.68
C VAL A 71 -23.20 21.32 5.52
N ASN A 72 -22.67 22.46 5.08
CA ASN A 72 -23.24 23.22 3.97
C ASN A 72 -23.25 22.42 2.65
N GLU A 73 -24.24 22.65 1.80
CA GLU A 73 -24.38 22.01 0.48
C GLU A 73 -23.16 22.20 -0.42
N ASN A 74 -22.47 23.34 -0.36
CA ASN A 74 -21.23 23.58 -1.12
C ASN A 74 -20.11 22.61 -0.71
N ILE A 75 -20.04 22.23 0.57
CA ILE A 75 -19.07 21.25 1.08
C ILE A 75 -19.45 19.88 0.54
N LEU A 76 -20.73 19.49 0.61
CA LEU A 76 -21.22 18.22 0.06
C LEU A 76 -20.96 18.10 -1.45
N ASN A 77 -21.22 19.17 -2.19
CA ASN A 77 -20.93 19.25 -3.63
C ASN A 77 -19.43 19.08 -3.90
N HIS A 78 -18.56 19.67 -3.07
CA HIS A 78 -17.12 19.45 -3.19
C HIS A 78 -16.72 18.00 -2.93
N LEU A 79 -17.25 17.37 -1.87
CA LEU A 79 -16.99 15.96 -1.55
C LEU A 79 -17.35 15.03 -2.71
N ALA A 80 -18.44 15.32 -3.43
CA ALA A 80 -18.86 14.56 -4.60
C ALA A 80 -17.87 14.65 -5.77
N THR A 81 -17.06 15.72 -5.84
CA THR A 81 -16.03 15.89 -6.88
C THR A 81 -14.69 15.25 -6.53
N MET A 82 -14.47 14.87 -5.27
CA MET A 82 -13.21 14.26 -4.83
C MET A 82 -13.02 12.88 -5.47
N LYS A 83 -11.80 12.63 -5.96
CA LYS A 83 -11.42 11.36 -6.60
C LYS A 83 -10.27 10.71 -5.84
N ALA A 84 -10.16 9.39 -5.96
CA ALA A 84 -9.04 8.68 -5.40
C ALA A 84 -7.70 9.16 -6.01
N ASN A 85 -6.70 9.35 -5.16
CA ASN A 85 -5.38 9.84 -5.56
C ASN A 85 -4.42 8.72 -6.01
N GLY A 86 -4.86 7.47 -5.96
CA GLY A 86 -4.05 6.31 -6.27
C GLY A 86 -4.87 5.04 -6.33
N LYS A 87 -4.27 4.02 -6.92
CA LYS A 87 -4.84 2.68 -7.00
C LYS A 87 -3.99 1.71 -6.20
N CYS A 88 -4.63 0.71 -5.61
CA CYS A 88 -3.96 -0.25 -4.73
C CYS A 88 -4.43 -1.68 -5.03
N LEU A 89 -3.48 -2.61 -4.92
CA LEU A 89 -3.73 -4.05 -4.89
C LEU A 89 -2.91 -4.63 -3.74
N ILE A 90 -3.48 -5.56 -2.98
CA ILE A 90 -2.79 -6.19 -1.86
C ILE A 90 -2.86 -7.71 -2.02
N SER A 91 -1.70 -8.34 -1.89
CA SER A 91 -1.59 -9.80 -1.82
C SER A 91 -0.72 -10.19 -0.64
N ARG A 92 -1.04 -11.33 -0.03
CA ARG A 92 -0.31 -11.84 1.11
C ARG A 92 0.48 -13.07 0.71
N TYR A 93 1.65 -13.25 1.32
CA TYR A 93 2.55 -14.34 0.98
C TYR A 93 3.10 -15.01 2.24
N ILE A 94 3.23 -16.34 2.19
CA ILE A 94 4.06 -17.11 3.12
C ILE A 94 5.42 -17.29 2.47
N VAL A 95 6.48 -16.99 3.21
CA VAL A 95 7.86 -17.10 2.73
C VAL A 95 8.66 -18.04 3.61
N ASP A 96 9.25 -19.05 2.98
CA ASP A 96 10.26 -19.93 3.57
C ASP A 96 11.63 -19.59 2.96
N LEU A 97 12.45 -18.87 3.71
CA LEU A 97 13.77 -18.43 3.27
C LEU A 97 14.80 -19.58 3.22
N ASN A 98 14.60 -20.66 3.99
CA ASN A 98 15.52 -21.79 3.98
C ASN A 98 15.41 -22.57 2.66
N HIS A 99 14.18 -22.70 2.16
CA HIS A 99 13.89 -23.37 0.88
C HIS A 99 13.71 -22.40 -0.29
N ASN A 100 13.88 -21.09 -0.07
CA ASN A 100 13.62 -20.03 -1.06
C ASN A 100 12.22 -20.12 -1.69
N LYS A 101 11.22 -20.51 -0.90
CA LYS A 101 9.85 -20.75 -1.36
C LYS A 101 8.96 -19.58 -0.98
N ILE A 102 8.15 -19.12 -1.94
CA ILE A 102 7.14 -18.09 -1.73
C ILE A 102 5.81 -18.64 -2.24
N GLU A 103 4.81 -18.64 -1.38
CA GLU A 103 3.45 -19.02 -1.72
C GLU A 103 2.52 -17.85 -1.47
N ARG A 104 1.69 -17.51 -2.46
CA ARG A 104 0.59 -16.57 -2.26
C ARG A 104 -0.47 -17.26 -1.43
N VAL A 105 -0.99 -16.56 -0.42
CA VAL A 105 -2.14 -17.01 0.36
C VAL A 105 -3.33 -16.10 0.11
N LYS A 106 -4.51 -16.63 0.37
CA LYS A 106 -5.77 -15.90 0.20
C LYS A 106 -5.71 -14.54 0.88
N ALA A 107 -6.16 -13.49 0.17
CA ALA A 107 -6.29 -12.17 0.75
C ALA A 107 -7.23 -12.15 1.96
N GLU A 108 -6.76 -11.54 3.04
CA GLU A 108 -7.50 -11.25 4.26
C GLU A 108 -7.59 -9.72 4.44
N PRO A 109 -8.49 -9.21 5.29
CA PRO A 109 -8.48 -7.80 5.68
C PRO A 109 -7.08 -7.37 6.13
N PHE A 110 -6.67 -6.20 5.66
CA PHE A 110 -5.32 -5.68 5.83
C PHE A 110 -5.29 -4.57 6.90
N THR A 111 -4.36 -4.68 7.84
CA THR A 111 -4.09 -3.69 8.89
C THR A 111 -2.62 -3.23 8.85
N GLN A 112 -2.38 -1.97 9.23
CA GLN A 112 -1.05 -1.40 9.37
C GLN A 112 -0.77 -1.08 10.85
N ASN A 113 -0.66 -2.12 11.68
CA ASN A 113 -0.52 -1.97 13.14
C ASN A 113 0.67 -1.10 13.54
N PHE A 114 1.76 -1.16 12.77
CA PHE A 114 3.00 -0.41 13.01
C PHE A 114 3.10 0.90 12.23
N ALA A 115 1.96 1.44 11.77
CA ALA A 115 1.94 2.76 11.16
C ALA A 115 2.48 3.82 12.17
N LEU A 116 3.61 4.43 11.83
CA LEU A 116 4.26 5.47 12.63
C LEU A 116 3.44 6.75 12.56
N THR A 117 2.58 6.98 13.57
CA THR A 117 1.82 8.23 13.71
C THR A 117 2.06 8.86 15.05
N ASN A 118 2.20 10.18 15.07
CA ASN A 118 2.20 10.96 16.30
C ASN A 118 0.78 11.27 16.82
N ASN A 119 -0.26 10.78 16.14
CA ASN A 119 -1.65 11.04 16.47
C ASN A 119 -2.22 9.93 17.36
N ALA A 120 -3.18 10.28 18.22
CA ALA A 120 -3.94 9.32 19.03
C ALA A 120 -4.76 8.34 18.16
N PHE A 121 -5.09 8.75 16.93
CA PHE A 121 -5.87 7.99 15.98
C PHE A 121 -5.13 7.82 14.64
N ASP A 122 -5.17 6.60 14.08
CA ASP A 122 -4.75 6.30 12.71
C ASP A 122 -5.69 5.27 12.06
N TYR A 123 -6.43 5.70 11.04
CA TYR A 123 -7.36 4.84 10.29
C TYR A 123 -6.69 3.58 9.72
N ARG A 124 -5.39 3.62 9.43
CA ARG A 124 -4.63 2.49 8.84
C ARG A 124 -4.44 1.32 9.80
N LYS A 125 -4.61 1.53 11.11
CA LYS A 125 -4.56 0.46 12.12
C LYS A 125 -5.79 -0.44 12.09
N ASN A 126 -6.80 -0.10 11.30
CA ASN A 126 -8.05 -0.84 11.19
C ASN A 126 -8.06 -1.69 9.93
N GLU A 127 -8.93 -2.70 9.97
CA GLU A 127 -9.09 -3.65 8.88
C GLU A 127 -9.65 -2.98 7.64
N ARG A 128 -8.96 -3.19 6.52
CA ARG A 128 -9.34 -2.66 5.22
C ARG A 128 -9.24 -3.75 4.18
N LYS A 129 -10.25 -3.87 3.34
CA LYS A 129 -10.33 -4.90 2.31
C LYS A 129 -9.94 -4.31 0.96
N PHE A 130 -8.87 -4.84 0.39
CA PHE A 130 -8.40 -4.44 -0.93
C PHE A 130 -8.59 -5.59 -1.91
N LYS A 131 -8.76 -5.25 -3.19
CA LYS A 131 -8.68 -6.25 -4.25
C LYS A 131 -7.31 -6.90 -4.29
N GLU A 132 -7.35 -8.22 -4.48
CA GLU A 132 -6.15 -9.04 -4.61
C GLU A 132 -5.48 -8.84 -5.97
N SER A 133 -4.15 -8.87 -5.99
CA SER A 133 -3.38 -8.73 -7.23
C SER A 133 -3.63 -9.91 -8.19
N PRO A 134 -3.78 -9.68 -9.50
CA PRO A 134 -3.89 -10.75 -10.49
C PRO A 134 -2.77 -11.79 -10.38
N GLU A 135 -3.07 -13.06 -10.70
CA GLU A 135 -2.08 -14.14 -10.74
C GLU A 135 -0.94 -13.86 -11.73
N ALA A 136 -1.24 -13.15 -12.82
CA ALA A 136 -0.23 -12.73 -13.80
C ALA A 136 0.87 -11.82 -13.21
N LEU A 137 0.61 -11.15 -12.09
CA LEU A 137 1.60 -10.36 -11.35
C LEU A 137 2.38 -11.19 -10.31
N PHE A 138 2.00 -12.44 -10.05
CA PHE A 138 2.75 -13.37 -9.19
C PHE A 138 3.64 -14.30 -9.99
N ASP A 139 4.70 -13.72 -10.54
CA ASP A 139 5.66 -14.39 -11.39
C ASP A 139 7.05 -14.55 -10.72
N ASP A 140 7.98 -15.10 -11.48
CA ASP A 140 9.34 -15.35 -11.02
C ASP A 140 10.14 -14.07 -10.78
N ASP A 141 9.86 -12.99 -11.51
CA ASP A 141 10.53 -11.71 -11.29
C ASP A 141 10.11 -11.11 -9.95
N LEU A 142 8.82 -11.15 -9.63
CA LEU A 142 8.34 -10.74 -8.31
C LEU A 142 8.92 -11.62 -7.20
N ARG A 143 8.93 -12.95 -7.39
CA ARG A 143 9.55 -13.87 -6.41
C ARG A 143 11.03 -13.55 -6.19
N LYS A 144 11.79 -13.25 -7.25
CA LYS A 144 13.20 -12.83 -7.15
C LYS A 144 13.34 -11.53 -6.35
N MET A 145 12.52 -10.50 -6.62
CA MET A 145 12.53 -9.24 -5.86
C MET A 145 12.29 -9.48 -4.38
N MET A 146 11.24 -10.27 -4.06
CA MET A 146 10.89 -10.61 -2.70
C MET A 146 12.05 -11.34 -2.02
N LEU A 147 12.53 -12.45 -2.58
CA LEU A 147 13.63 -13.21 -1.99
C LEU A 147 14.89 -12.35 -1.82
N PHE A 148 15.22 -11.50 -2.79
CA PHE A 148 16.37 -10.61 -2.70
C PHE A 148 16.24 -9.67 -1.50
N ALA A 149 15.12 -8.95 -1.39
CA ALA A 149 14.89 -8.01 -0.30
C ALA A 149 14.91 -8.71 1.08
N LEU A 150 14.32 -9.89 1.16
CA LEU A 150 14.23 -10.64 2.41
C LEU A 150 15.54 -11.25 2.84
N LYS A 151 16.35 -11.76 1.91
CA LYS A 151 17.72 -12.20 2.19
C LYS A 151 18.59 -11.05 2.68
N LYS A 152 18.42 -9.85 2.11
CA LYS A 152 19.08 -8.63 2.63
C LYS A 152 18.64 -8.35 4.06
N ILE A 153 17.34 -8.34 4.36
CA ILE A 153 16.84 -8.14 5.73
C ILE A 153 17.38 -9.22 6.69
N GLN A 154 17.37 -10.49 6.28
CA GLN A 154 17.90 -11.61 7.05
C GLN A 154 19.38 -11.43 7.38
N SER A 155 20.18 -10.91 6.45
CA SER A 155 21.60 -10.64 6.70
C SER A 155 21.85 -9.61 7.81
N TYR A 156 20.88 -8.72 8.08
CA TYR A 156 20.95 -7.73 9.16
C TYR A 156 20.25 -8.19 10.45
N THR A 157 19.31 -9.14 10.37
CA THR A 157 18.42 -9.50 11.50
C THR A 157 18.60 -10.91 12.04
N GLN A 158 19.35 -11.78 11.34
CA GLN A 158 19.56 -13.20 11.67
C GLN A 158 18.26 -14.03 11.83
N CYS A 159 17.13 -13.57 11.29
CA CYS A 159 15.83 -14.24 11.44
C CYS A 159 15.64 -15.37 10.40
N GLY A 160 15.27 -16.59 10.84
CA GLY A 160 15.20 -17.80 10.00
C GLY A 160 13.87 -18.02 9.24
N GLY A 161 12.82 -17.27 9.55
CA GLY A 161 11.51 -17.36 8.89
C GLY A 161 10.68 -16.09 9.11
N LEU A 162 9.99 -15.62 8.07
CA LEU A 162 9.24 -14.37 8.07
C LEU A 162 7.89 -14.56 7.36
N LEU A 163 6.80 -14.21 8.04
CA LEU A 163 5.50 -14.02 7.40
C LEU A 163 5.41 -12.57 6.90
N ILE A 164 5.05 -12.37 5.64
CA ILE A 164 5.23 -11.07 5.01
C ILE A 164 4.02 -10.68 4.18
N THR A 165 3.48 -9.51 4.50
CA THR A 165 2.46 -8.87 3.69
C THR A 165 3.14 -7.87 2.76
N LEU A 166 3.00 -8.07 1.45
CA LEU A 166 3.49 -7.13 0.45
C LEU A 166 2.36 -6.21 -0.03
N LEU A 167 2.67 -4.93 0.00
CA LEU A 167 1.75 -3.87 -0.40
C LEU A 167 2.20 -3.33 -1.75
N PHE A 168 1.37 -3.50 -2.78
CA PHE A 168 1.58 -2.87 -4.08
C PHE A 168 0.78 -1.59 -4.14
N PHE A 169 1.47 -0.47 -3.94
CA PHE A 169 0.92 0.85 -4.21
C PHE A 169 1.28 1.27 -5.63
N VAL A 170 0.28 1.42 -6.51
CA VAL A 170 0.48 2.02 -7.83
C VAL A 170 -0.16 3.40 -7.83
N LYS A 171 0.66 4.41 -7.54
CA LYS A 171 0.23 5.81 -7.68
C LYS A 171 0.26 6.18 -9.16
N ALA A 172 -0.89 6.51 -9.75
CA ALA A 172 -0.91 7.15 -11.07
C ALA A 172 -0.31 8.55 -10.96
N VAL A 173 1.00 8.65 -11.18
CA VAL A 173 1.58 9.90 -11.64
C VAL A 173 1.41 9.88 -13.16
N ARG A 174 0.64 10.82 -13.70
CA ARG A 174 0.42 11.03 -15.16
C ARG A 174 1.70 11.28 -15.98
N VAL A 175 2.86 11.08 -15.36
CA VAL A 175 4.19 11.04 -15.96
C VAL A 175 4.91 9.93 -15.21
N LEU A 176 5.11 8.78 -15.84
CA LEU A 176 6.01 7.74 -15.34
C LEU A 176 7.47 8.22 -15.54
N GLN A 177 7.82 9.37 -14.96
CA GLN A 177 9.20 9.81 -14.81
C GLN A 177 9.78 9.00 -13.66
N ILE A 178 10.33 7.85 -14.03
CA ILE A 178 11.28 7.11 -13.20
C ILE A 178 12.53 8.00 -13.14
N HIS A 179 12.55 8.98 -12.25
CA HIS A 179 13.77 9.69 -11.94
C HIS A 179 14.82 8.66 -11.53
N GLN A 180 16.05 8.84 -12.02
CA GLN A 180 17.27 8.02 -11.81
C GLN A 180 17.72 7.86 -10.34
N ARG A 181 16.82 8.12 -9.40
CA ARG A 181 16.88 7.71 -7.99
C ARG A 181 15.55 7.07 -7.67
N VAL A 182 15.42 5.79 -8.03
CA VAL A 182 14.27 5.00 -7.60
C VAL A 182 14.47 4.67 -6.13
N SER A 183 14.00 5.58 -5.26
CA SER A 183 13.58 5.18 -3.93
C SER A 183 12.33 4.32 -4.12
N ILE A 184 12.51 3.02 -4.40
CA ILE A 184 11.40 2.08 -4.19
C ILE A 184 11.17 2.10 -2.69
N LYS A 185 10.22 2.92 -2.24
CA LYS A 185 9.71 2.82 -0.88
C LYS A 185 8.86 1.56 -0.84
N MET A 186 9.52 0.39 -0.83
CA MET A 186 8.89 -0.84 -0.36
C MET A 186 8.63 -0.59 1.12
N GLY A 187 7.41 -0.17 1.41
CA GLY A 187 6.94 -0.03 2.78
C GLY A 187 6.78 -1.42 3.36
N TRP A 188 7.86 -1.97 3.92
CA TRP A 188 7.76 -3.12 4.80
C TRP A 188 7.12 -2.63 6.08
N ILE A 189 5.93 -3.15 6.37
CA ILE A 189 5.36 -3.06 7.71
C ILE A 189 5.74 -4.40 8.32
N LEU A 190 6.87 -4.41 9.01
CA LEU A 190 7.18 -5.43 10.01
C LEU A 190 6.18 -5.27 11.15
#